data_AF-A0A9E5QUY8-F1
#
_entry.id   AF-A0A9E5QUY8-F1
#
_cell.length_a   1.000
_cell.length_b   1.000
_cell.length_c   1.000
_cell.angle_alpha   90.00
_cell.angle_beta   90.00
_cell.angle_gamma   90.00
#
_symmetry.space_group_name_H-M   'P 1'
#
loop_
_entity.id
_entity.type
_entity.pdbx_description
1 polymer ?
#
loop_
_entity_poly.entity_id
_entity_poly.type
_entity_poly.pdbx_seq_one_letter_code
_entity_poly.pdbx_strand_id
1 'polypeptide(L)'
;MMLNTRNLTWFFRLSGFLCLSLGACQNDDIPDGPQFAGPQDRGLVANALITEASGLAVSRSNTSLLWTHNDSGDPARLFLLTNTGEDRGIYTSRMPKIRIGKT
;
A
#
# COMPACT_ATOMS: atom_id res chain seq x y z
N MET A 1 71.54 14.58 -21.71
CA MET A 1 71.14 16.00 -21.56
C MET A 1 69.63 16.01 -21.30
N MET A 2 69.23 16.22 -20.04
CA MET A 2 67.85 16.18 -19.52
C MET A 2 67.20 17.55 -19.58
N LEU A 3 65.95 17.65 -20.03
CA LEU A 3 64.98 18.73 -19.72
C LEU A 3 63.57 18.10 -19.81
N ASN A 4 62.95 17.60 -18.73
CA ASN A 4 62.17 18.22 -17.65
C ASN A 4 60.87 18.94 -18.10
N THR A 5 59.75 18.21 -18.10
CA THR A 5 58.38 18.69 -18.38
C THR A 5 57.60 18.88 -17.08
N ARG A 6 57.68 20.06 -16.47
CA ARG A 6 56.78 20.50 -15.40
C ARG A 6 56.37 21.93 -15.73
N ASN A 7 55.28 22.16 -16.47
CA ASN A 7 54.59 23.47 -16.60
C ASN A 7 53.39 23.37 -17.56
N LEU A 8 52.40 22.52 -17.26
CA LEU A 8 51.14 22.51 -18.01
C LEU A 8 49.93 22.30 -17.10
N THR A 9 49.80 23.15 -16.07
CA THR A 9 48.62 23.15 -15.20
C THR A 9 48.28 24.56 -14.73
N TRP A 10 47.99 25.50 -15.65
CA TRP A 10 47.59 26.87 -15.25
C TRP A 10 46.57 27.59 -16.16
N PHE A 11 45.78 26.91 -17.02
CA PHE A 11 44.89 27.62 -17.97
C PHE A 11 43.41 27.23 -18.09
N PHE A 12 42.81 26.48 -17.16
CA PHE A 12 41.34 26.29 -17.19
C PHE A 12 40.67 26.61 -15.85
N ARG A 13 40.92 27.80 -15.31
CA ARG A 13 40.02 28.45 -14.34
C ARG A 13 39.36 29.64 -15.02
N LEU A 14 38.26 29.42 -15.76
CA LEU A 14 37.20 30.39 -16.07
C LEU A 14 36.28 29.79 -17.16
N SER A 15 35.42 28.85 -16.79
CA SER A 15 34.13 28.54 -17.46
C SER A 15 33.63 27.21 -16.92
N GLY A 16 32.81 27.26 -15.87
CA GLY A 16 32.20 26.07 -15.27
C GLY A 16 31.23 26.42 -14.16
N PHE A 17 30.67 27.63 -14.21
CA PHE A 17 29.84 28.20 -13.13
C PHE A 17 28.41 28.54 -13.61
N LEU A 18 27.91 27.88 -14.67
CA LEU A 18 26.59 28.19 -15.25
C LEU A 18 25.73 26.96 -15.64
N CYS A 19 26.03 25.75 -15.17
CA CYS A 19 25.17 24.60 -15.48
C CYS A 19 25.13 23.58 -14.35
N LEU A 20 24.76 24.00 -13.14
CA LEU A 20 24.70 23.09 -11.97
C LEU A 20 23.55 23.43 -11.00
N SER A 21 22.43 23.96 -11.49
CA SER A 21 21.26 24.28 -10.63
C SER A 21 19.90 23.82 -11.16
N LEU A 22 19.83 23.02 -12.24
CA LEU A 22 18.57 22.51 -12.79
C LEU A 22 18.34 21.00 -12.58
N GLY A 23 19.17 20.34 -11.77
CA GLY A 23 19.19 18.88 -11.67
C GLY A 23 18.77 18.29 -10.32
N ALA A 24 17.95 18.97 -9.53
CA ALA A 24 17.52 18.45 -8.22
C ALA A 24 15.99 18.33 -8.12
N CYS A 25 15.39 17.51 -8.99
CA CYS A 25 14.23 16.72 -8.59
C CYS A 25 14.78 15.35 -8.22
N GLN A 26 15.30 15.22 -7.00
CA GLN A 26 15.54 13.90 -6.42
C GLN A 26 14.15 13.36 -6.09
N ASN A 27 13.67 12.39 -6.86
CA ASN A 27 12.65 11.50 -6.34
C ASN A 27 13.36 10.77 -5.21
N ASP A 28 12.99 11.08 -3.96
CA ASP A 28 13.39 10.25 -2.84
C ASP A 28 12.85 8.86 -3.15
N ASP A 29 13.73 7.93 -3.50
CA ASP A 29 13.39 6.52 -3.65
C ASP A 29 12.97 6.03 -2.27
N ILE A 30 11.66 6.11 -1.98
CA ILE A 30 11.08 5.45 -0.82
C ILE A 30 11.38 3.95 -1.02
N PRO A 31 12.11 3.30 -0.09
CA PRO A 31 12.41 1.89 -0.22
C PRO A 31 11.10 1.13 -0.43
N ASP A 32 11.03 0.32 -1.49
CA ASP A 32 9.89 -0.57 -1.69
C ASP A 32 9.69 -1.38 -0.41
N GLY A 33 8.56 -1.15 0.26
CA GLY A 33 8.18 -1.92 1.44
C GLY A 33 8.01 -3.40 1.11
N PRO A 34 7.76 -4.26 2.11
CA PRO A 34 7.43 -5.65 1.84
C PRO A 34 6.32 -5.75 0.80
N GLN A 35 6.66 -6.32 -0.36
CA GLN A 35 5.70 -6.47 -1.45
C GLN A 35 4.79 -7.65 -1.14
N PHE A 36 3.48 -7.41 -1.20
CA PHE A 36 2.51 -8.50 -1.18
C PHE A 36 2.60 -9.26 -2.51
N ALA A 37 2.36 -10.58 -2.45
CA ALA A 37 2.10 -11.33 -3.67
C ALA A 37 0.88 -10.75 -4.40
N GLY A 38 0.79 -11.00 -5.70
CA GLY A 38 -0.37 -10.61 -6.49
C GLY A 38 -1.69 -11.19 -5.95
N PRO A 39 -2.83 -10.61 -6.32
CA PRO A 39 -4.15 -11.11 -5.90
C PRO A 39 -4.35 -12.56 -6.35
N GLN A 40 -5.01 -13.35 -5.51
CA GLN A 40 -5.41 -14.71 -5.84
C GLN A 40 -6.93 -14.78 -5.99
N ASP A 41 -7.39 -15.26 -7.14
CA ASP A 41 -8.79 -15.62 -7.31
C ASP A 41 -9.08 -16.91 -6.52
N ARG A 42 -10.04 -16.82 -5.61
CA ARG A 42 -10.44 -17.92 -4.71
C ARG A 42 -11.89 -18.34 -4.93
N GLY A 43 -12.55 -17.80 -5.95
CA GLY A 43 -13.96 -18.04 -6.25
C GLY A 43 -14.87 -16.86 -5.93
N LEU A 44 -16.16 -17.07 -6.11
CA LEU A 44 -17.20 -16.07 -5.90
C LEU A 44 -17.75 -16.14 -4.47
N VAL A 45 -18.09 -14.97 -3.92
CA VAL A 45 -18.82 -14.89 -2.66
C VAL A 45 -20.25 -15.38 -2.87
N ALA A 46 -20.66 -16.40 -2.12
CA ALA A 46 -21.96 -17.04 -2.30
C ALA A 46 -23.13 -16.21 -1.76
N ASN A 47 -22.90 -15.36 -0.75
CA ASN A 47 -23.95 -14.57 -0.12
C ASN A 47 -24.19 -13.27 -0.90
N ALA A 48 -25.32 -13.19 -1.62
CA ALA A 48 -25.71 -12.05 -2.43
C ALA A 48 -25.99 -10.75 -1.63
N LEU A 49 -26.10 -10.82 -0.30
CA LEU A 49 -26.23 -9.63 0.56
C LEU A 49 -24.89 -8.89 0.72
N ILE A 50 -23.78 -9.54 0.38
CA ILE A 50 -22.45 -8.94 0.35
C ILE A 50 -22.25 -8.33 -1.04
N THR A 51 -22.77 -7.13 -1.22
CA THR A 51 -22.66 -6.39 -2.49
C THR A 51 -21.36 -5.60 -2.61
N GLU A 52 -20.70 -5.36 -1.47
CA GLU A 52 -19.38 -4.74 -1.33
C GLU A 52 -18.67 -5.34 -0.11
N ALA A 53 -17.34 -5.48 -0.19
CA ALA A 53 -16.47 -5.92 0.89
C ALA A 53 -15.17 -5.10 0.88
N SER A 54 -15.20 -3.88 1.43
CA SER A 54 -14.00 -3.02 1.48
C SER A 54 -12.92 -3.51 2.44
N GLY A 55 -13.27 -4.46 3.32
CA GLY A 55 -12.34 -5.09 4.26
C GLY A 55 -12.58 -6.59 4.44
N LEU A 56 -11.48 -7.34 4.54
CA LEU A 56 -11.45 -8.76 4.89
C LEU A 56 -10.44 -8.98 6.02
N ALA A 57 -10.82 -9.78 7.02
CA ALA A 57 -9.95 -10.16 8.11
C ALA A 57 -10.06 -11.66 8.40
N VAL A 58 -8.92 -12.35 8.53
CA VAL A 58 -8.89 -13.75 8.97
C VAL A 58 -9.41 -13.86 10.40
N SER A 59 -10.27 -14.85 10.65
CA SER A 59 -10.73 -15.11 12.01
C SER A 59 -9.58 -15.63 12.88
N ARG A 60 -9.37 -14.99 14.03
CA ARG A 60 -8.33 -15.39 14.99
C ARG A 60 -8.59 -16.76 15.63
N SER A 61 -9.86 -17.14 15.78
CA SER A 61 -10.25 -18.43 16.37
C SER A 61 -10.32 -19.56 15.36
N ASN A 62 -10.40 -19.25 14.06
CA ASN A 62 -10.42 -20.25 12.99
C ASN A 62 -9.84 -19.64 11.70
N THR A 63 -8.59 -19.97 11.40
CA THR A 63 -7.86 -19.40 10.25
C THR A 63 -8.41 -19.80 8.88
N SER A 64 -9.36 -20.75 8.82
CA SER A 64 -10.06 -21.11 7.58
C SER A 64 -11.23 -20.18 7.25
N LEU A 65 -11.57 -19.27 8.16
CA LEU A 65 -12.70 -18.36 8.05
C LEU A 65 -12.25 -16.90 7.92
N LEU A 66 -13.02 -16.13 7.18
CA LEU A 66 -12.83 -14.72 6.92
C LEU A 66 -14.06 -13.94 7.40
N TRP A 67 -13.80 -12.79 8.01
CA TRP A 67 -14.80 -11.79 8.37
C TRP A 67 -14.79 -10.67 7.33
N THR A 68 -15.97 -10.21 6.95
CA THR A 68 -16.15 -8.98 6.17
C THR A 68 -17.35 -8.18 6.67
N HIS A 69 -17.45 -6.94 6.23
CA HIS A 69 -18.62 -6.09 6.42
C HIS A 69 -18.92 -5.35 5.12
N ASN A 70 -20.21 -5.07 4.92
CA ASN A 70 -20.65 -4.18 3.86
C ASN A 70 -20.65 -2.75 4.42
N ASP A 71 -19.93 -1.84 3.78
CA ASP A 71 -19.77 -0.45 4.23
C ASP A 71 -20.61 0.57 3.43
N SER A 72 -21.36 0.12 2.42
CA SER A 72 -22.33 0.96 1.70
C SER A 72 -23.75 0.85 2.24
N GLY A 73 -24.16 1.82 3.06
CA GLY A 73 -25.57 2.07 3.40
C GLY A 73 -26.30 0.97 4.18
N ASP A 74 -25.62 -0.11 4.54
CA ASP A 74 -26.16 -1.27 5.24
C ASP A 74 -26.12 -1.07 6.77
N PRO A 75 -27.12 -1.57 7.52
CA PRO A 75 -26.97 -1.80 8.96
C PRO A 75 -25.65 -2.53 9.26
N ALA A 76 -25.04 -2.22 10.41
CA ALA A 76 -23.78 -2.83 10.84
C ALA A 76 -23.90 -4.36 11.00
N ARG A 77 -23.60 -5.08 9.93
CA ARG A 77 -23.60 -6.55 9.84
C ARG A 77 -22.18 -7.02 9.57
N LEU A 78 -21.80 -8.08 10.28
CA LEU A 78 -20.59 -8.84 9.98
C LEU A 78 -20.99 -10.12 9.27
N PHE A 79 -20.29 -10.44 8.21
CA PHE A 79 -20.45 -11.68 7.46
C PHE A 79 -19.26 -12.58 7.72
N LEU A 80 -19.53 -13.87 7.93
CA LEU A 80 -18.53 -14.91 8.09
C LEU A 80 -18.54 -15.80 6.86
N LEU A 81 -17.40 -15.97 6.20
CA LEU A 81 -17.25 -16.81 5.01
C LEU A 81 -16.01 -17.68 5.10
N THR A 82 -15.92 -18.71 4.27
CA THR A 82 -14.69 -19.49 4.08
C THR A 82 -13.68 -18.73 3.21
N ASN A 83 -12.43 -19.20 3.15
CA ASN A 83 -11.45 -18.71 2.18
C ASN A 83 -11.73 -19.05 0.70
N THR A 84 -12.90 -19.63 0.40
CA THR A 84 -13.43 -19.90 -0.94
C THR A 84 -14.74 -19.16 -1.22
N GLY A 85 -15.19 -18.30 -0.30
CA GLY A 85 -16.38 -17.46 -0.49
C GLY A 85 -17.71 -18.10 -0.07
N GLU A 86 -17.70 -19.30 0.54
CA GLU A 86 -18.93 -19.92 1.06
C GLU A 86 -19.44 -19.18 2.29
N ASP A 87 -20.75 -18.95 2.37
CA ASP A 87 -21.39 -18.33 3.52
C ASP A 87 -21.39 -19.25 4.75
N ARG A 88 -21.04 -18.69 5.91
CA ARG A 88 -21.06 -19.36 7.21
C ARG A 88 -21.95 -18.65 8.22
N GLY A 89 -22.45 -17.45 7.91
CA GLY A 89 -23.44 -16.77 8.74
C GLY A 89 -23.29 -15.25 8.78
N ILE A 90 -24.34 -14.63 9.33
CA ILE A 90 -24.48 -13.18 9.47
C ILE A 90 -24.66 -12.84 10.94
N TYR A 91 -23.89 -11.85 11.41
CA TYR A 91 -23.91 -11.40 12.79
C TYR A 91 -24.24 -9.91 12.85
N THR A 92 -25.41 -9.61 13.38
CA THR A 92 -25.83 -8.25 13.73
C THR A 92 -25.33 -7.92 15.12
N SER A 93 -24.64 -6.82 15.29
CA SER A 93 -24.09 -6.42 16.59
C SER A 93 -24.62 -5.06 17.01
N ARG A 94 -24.89 -4.89 18.31
CA ARG A 94 -25.07 -3.56 18.92
C ARG A 94 -23.68 -2.96 19.18
N MET A 95 -22.90 -2.73 18.13
CA MET A 95 -21.52 -2.23 18.31
C MET A 95 -21.56 -0.81 18.87
N PRO A 96 -20.71 -0.50 19.87
CA PRO A 96 -20.44 0.87 20.24
C PRO A 96 -19.89 1.64 19.04
N LYS A 97 -20.55 2.74 18.66
CA LYS A 97 -20.12 3.61 17.57
C LYS A 97 -19.12 4.63 18.10
N ILE A 98 -17.84 4.45 17.79
CA ILE A 98 -16.81 5.47 18.00
C ILE A 98 -16.79 6.38 16.77
N ARG A 99 -16.80 7.70 16.97
CA ARG A 99 -16.75 8.70 15.89
C ARG A 99 -15.36 9.31 15.84
N ILE A 100 -14.81 9.47 14.63
CA ILE A 100 -13.63 10.29 14.45
C ILE A 100 -14.06 11.76 14.64
N GLY A 101 -13.43 12.44 15.60
CA GLY A 101 -13.64 13.87 15.78
C GLY A 101 -13.09 14.60 14.55
N LYS A 102 -13.93 15.35 13.84
CA LYS A 102 -13.43 16.35 12.89
C LYS A 102 -12.86 17.50 13.70
N THR A 103 -11.58 17.80 13.49
CA THR A 103 -10.95 19.07 13.89
C THR A 103 -11.25 20.14 12.86
#